data_AF-M5BKF8-F1
#
_entry.id   AF-M5BKF8-F1
#
_cell.length_a   1.000
_cell.length_b   1.000
_cell.length_c   1.000
_cell.angle_alpha   90.00
_cell.angle_beta   90.00
_cell.angle_gamma   90.00
#
_symmetry.space_group_name_H-M   'P 1'
#
loop_
_entity.id
_entity.type
_entity.pdbx_description
1 polymer ?
#
loop_
_entity_poly.entity_id
_entity_poly.type
_entity_poly.pdbx_seq_one_letter_code
_entity_poly.pdbx_strand_id
1 'polypeptide(L)'
;MSEGEILQVPSPADFHVHLRQGSMSALVTPHVALGGFKLAYVMPNTKPPITSTEQALAYKQKLEAIDPQTEYMMTLYLSPELTPDEINKAKAAGIAGVKSYPRGVTTNSDSGIESYDVYYPVFEAMQEVDMVLNLHGEIPSEARTNTCVLNAEPQFLPHLRKIHAAFPRLRIVLEHATTRAAVECVKELGNTVACSITAHHLALTVDDWAGQSWHFCKPVAKYPDDREALREIVKEGHPRFFLGSDSAPHPPSSKSNAGPDSPCAAGVYTSPILLPLVAHLLESFGALDKLNDFTRQLEVLKSHLGNQLSVTKENSKKLAAAIQENQQLRQEIRTLRPELQKLYAGLEELKKENRDKEVRDLNQAQWNQEILGAIERMQKDTRPLTPETFKQLSEALVHLAAFVEAEERRMSRTV
;
A
#
# COMPACT_ATOMS: atom_id res chain seq x y z
N MET A 1 -23.58 29.74 -11.01
CA MET A 1 -22.55 28.83 -10.48
C MET A 1 -21.22 29.34 -11.00
N SER A 2 -20.33 29.83 -10.15
CA SER A 2 -18.98 30.22 -10.60
C SER A 2 -18.31 28.98 -11.17
N GLU A 3 -17.86 29.03 -12.43
CA GLU A 3 -17.01 27.98 -13.01
C GLU A 3 -15.90 27.66 -12.00
N GLY A 4 -15.81 26.38 -11.61
CA GLY A 4 -14.84 25.95 -10.61
C GLY A 4 -13.43 26.31 -11.06
N GLU A 5 -12.64 26.88 -10.15
CA GLU A 5 -11.23 27.15 -10.38
C GLU A 5 -10.50 25.86 -10.80
N ILE A 6 -9.91 25.87 -12.00
CA ILE A 6 -9.15 24.75 -12.56
C ILE A 6 -7.69 24.91 -12.14
N LEU A 7 -7.13 23.91 -11.45
CA LEU A 7 -5.71 23.87 -11.11
C LEU A 7 -4.95 23.06 -12.17
N GLN A 8 -3.96 23.68 -12.81
CA GLN A 8 -3.07 22.98 -13.73
C GLN A 8 -1.83 22.48 -13.00
N VAL A 9 -1.57 21.18 -13.14
CA VAL A 9 -0.41 20.46 -12.61
C VAL A 9 0.44 20.01 -13.80
N PRO A 10 1.48 20.77 -14.18
CA PRO A 10 2.42 20.36 -15.23
C PRO A 10 3.23 19.13 -14.85
N SER A 11 3.22 18.11 -15.71
CA SER A 11 4.08 16.93 -15.65
C SER A 11 4.18 16.29 -14.24
N PRO A 12 3.07 15.85 -13.62
CA PRO A 12 3.13 15.17 -12.34
C PRO A 12 3.81 13.80 -12.49
N ALA A 13 4.64 13.45 -11.51
CA ALA A 13 5.36 12.18 -11.42
C ALA A 13 5.03 11.45 -10.13
N ASP A 14 4.82 10.14 -10.24
CA ASP A 14 4.74 9.25 -9.08
C ASP A 14 6.10 8.59 -8.88
N PHE A 15 6.86 9.08 -7.91
CA PHE A 15 8.22 8.60 -7.65
C PHE A 15 8.29 7.31 -6.84
N HIS A 16 7.17 6.64 -6.57
CA HIS A 16 7.18 5.34 -5.90
C HIS A 16 5.93 4.51 -6.23
N VAL A 17 6.02 3.57 -7.18
CA VAL A 17 4.87 2.73 -7.56
C VAL A 17 5.20 1.24 -7.68
N HIS A 18 4.26 0.38 -7.29
CA HIS A 18 4.34 -1.07 -7.47
C HIS A 18 3.36 -1.57 -8.52
N LEU A 19 3.87 -1.97 -9.69
CA LEU A 19 3.04 -2.41 -10.82
C LEU A 19 2.87 -3.93 -10.93
N ARG A 20 3.52 -4.70 -10.06
CA ARG A 20 3.37 -6.17 -9.93
C ARG A 20 3.63 -6.90 -11.27
N GLN A 21 3.14 -8.13 -11.42
CA GLN A 21 3.31 -8.94 -12.64
C GLN A 21 1.99 -9.65 -12.99
N GLY A 22 1.92 -10.21 -14.21
CA GLY A 22 0.77 -11.00 -14.66
C GLY A 22 -0.53 -10.21 -14.72
N SER A 23 -1.64 -10.86 -14.35
CA SER A 23 -2.99 -10.26 -14.40
C SER A 23 -3.12 -9.01 -13.53
N MET A 24 -2.45 -8.96 -12.38
CA MET A 24 -2.43 -7.77 -11.52
C MET A 24 -1.77 -6.59 -12.24
N SER A 25 -0.65 -6.81 -12.94
CA SER A 25 0.03 -5.76 -13.69
C SER A 25 -0.82 -5.23 -14.84
N ALA A 26 -1.48 -6.12 -15.59
CA ALA A 26 -2.41 -5.73 -16.64
C ALA A 26 -3.56 -4.83 -16.13
N LEU A 27 -4.03 -5.07 -14.90
CA LEU A 27 -5.06 -4.26 -14.26
C LEU A 27 -4.52 -2.91 -13.77
N VAL A 28 -3.39 -2.88 -13.07
CA VAL A 28 -2.97 -1.69 -12.30
C VAL A 28 -2.07 -0.73 -13.07
N THR A 29 -1.40 -1.19 -14.12
CA THR A 29 -0.50 -0.35 -14.93
C THR A 29 -1.22 0.85 -15.56
N PRO A 30 -2.40 0.69 -16.21
CA PRO A 30 -3.16 1.83 -16.74
C PRO A 30 -3.65 2.80 -15.66
N HIS A 31 -3.65 2.37 -14.38
CA HIS A 31 -4.13 3.21 -13.29
C HIS A 31 -3.15 4.32 -12.89
N VAL A 32 -1.91 4.30 -13.37
CA VAL A 32 -0.98 5.44 -13.25
C VAL A 32 -1.53 6.64 -14.03
N ALA A 33 -1.82 6.43 -15.32
CA ALA A 33 -2.43 7.45 -16.18
C ALA A 33 -3.81 7.87 -15.66
N LEU A 34 -4.65 6.92 -15.22
CA LEU A 34 -5.95 7.21 -14.61
C LEU A 34 -5.84 8.10 -13.37
N GLY A 35 -4.80 7.87 -12.56
CA GLY A 35 -4.46 8.66 -11.39
C GLY A 35 -4.02 10.10 -11.68
N GLY A 36 -3.83 10.44 -12.95
CA GLY A 36 -3.34 11.74 -13.38
C GLY A 36 -1.82 11.85 -13.46
N PHE A 37 -1.10 10.75 -13.68
CA PHE A 37 0.36 10.72 -13.77
C PHE A 37 0.82 10.18 -15.12
N LYS A 38 1.89 10.75 -15.67
CA LYS A 38 2.50 10.29 -16.94
C LYS A 38 3.91 9.76 -16.75
N LEU A 39 4.47 9.86 -15.55
CA LEU A 39 5.76 9.33 -15.18
C LEU A 39 5.61 8.49 -13.92
N ALA A 40 6.14 7.27 -13.95
CA ALA A 40 6.15 6.32 -12.85
C ALA A 40 7.57 5.84 -12.58
N TYR A 41 8.02 5.99 -11.33
CA TYR A 41 9.26 5.41 -10.83
C TYR A 41 8.96 4.03 -10.22
N VAL A 42 9.29 3.00 -11.00
CA VAL A 42 8.78 1.64 -10.78
C VAL A 42 9.70 0.88 -9.84
N MET A 43 9.11 0.33 -8.77
CA MET A 43 9.82 -0.43 -7.75
C MET A 43 10.14 -1.88 -8.19
N PRO A 44 11.29 -2.46 -7.77
CA PRO A 44 11.83 -3.68 -8.38
C PRO A 44 11.53 -4.98 -7.60
N ASN A 45 10.71 -4.94 -6.56
CA ASN A 45 10.40 -6.07 -5.67
C ASN A 45 9.33 -7.03 -6.26
N THR A 46 9.44 -7.33 -7.56
CA THR A 46 8.68 -8.38 -8.22
C THR A 46 9.06 -9.78 -7.71
N LYS A 47 8.43 -10.83 -8.22
CA LYS A 47 8.80 -12.23 -7.90
C LYS A 47 9.24 -12.95 -9.17
N PRO A 48 10.56 -13.22 -9.36
CA PRO A 48 11.71 -12.80 -8.54
C PRO A 48 11.97 -11.27 -8.61
N PRO A 49 12.79 -10.71 -7.70
CA PRO A 49 13.17 -9.31 -7.74
C PRO A 49 14.00 -8.98 -8.99
N ILE A 50 13.89 -7.75 -9.47
CA ILE A 50 14.63 -7.24 -10.63
C ILE A 50 16.01 -6.82 -10.17
N THR A 51 17.02 -7.61 -10.49
CA THR A 51 18.41 -7.46 -10.02
C THR A 51 19.40 -7.16 -11.15
N SER A 52 18.97 -7.20 -12.41
CA SER A 52 19.82 -6.86 -13.56
C SER A 52 19.15 -5.90 -14.54
N THR A 53 19.98 -5.25 -15.35
CA THR A 53 19.59 -4.35 -16.44
C THR A 53 18.65 -5.04 -17.42
N GLU A 54 18.95 -6.28 -17.83
CA GLU A 54 18.10 -7.03 -18.76
C GLU A 54 16.71 -7.27 -18.20
N GLN A 55 16.61 -7.64 -16.91
CA GLN A 55 15.33 -7.85 -16.26
C GLN A 55 14.53 -6.56 -16.20
N ALA A 56 15.17 -5.43 -15.90
CA ALA A 56 14.52 -4.13 -15.83
C ALA A 56 14.01 -3.67 -17.19
N LEU A 57 14.81 -3.82 -18.26
CA LEU A 57 14.39 -3.49 -19.63
C LEU A 57 13.27 -4.41 -20.13
N ALA A 58 13.36 -5.71 -19.87
CA ALA A 58 12.30 -6.65 -20.24
C ALA A 58 10.99 -6.38 -19.48
N TYR A 59 11.07 -5.94 -18.23
CA TYR A 59 9.89 -5.53 -17.46
C TYR A 59 9.31 -4.21 -17.98
N LYS A 60 10.15 -3.22 -18.29
CA LYS A 60 9.73 -1.96 -18.92
C LYS A 60 8.92 -2.20 -20.20
N GLN A 61 9.44 -3.03 -21.10
CA GLN A 61 8.74 -3.38 -22.35
C GLN A 61 7.35 -3.99 -22.11
N LYS A 62 7.19 -4.81 -21.05
CA LYS A 62 5.89 -5.37 -20.69
C LYS A 62 4.91 -4.31 -20.18
N LEU A 63 5.40 -3.34 -19.41
CA LEU A 63 4.58 -2.22 -18.93
C LEU A 63 4.16 -1.30 -20.07
N GLU A 64 5.09 -0.96 -20.97
CA GLU A 64 4.82 -0.16 -22.18
C GLU A 64 3.83 -0.85 -23.14
N ALA A 65 3.85 -2.18 -23.20
CA ALA A 65 2.88 -2.95 -23.97
C ALA A 65 1.47 -2.92 -23.36
N ILE A 66 1.33 -2.72 -22.04
CA ILE A 66 0.04 -2.59 -21.35
C ILE A 66 -0.48 -1.15 -21.48
N ASP A 67 0.37 -0.16 -21.20
CA ASP A 67 0.05 1.25 -21.32
C ASP A 67 1.26 2.03 -21.88
N PRO A 68 1.24 2.40 -23.19
CA PRO A 68 2.31 3.14 -23.83
C PRO A 68 2.28 4.66 -23.55
N GLN A 69 1.27 5.17 -22.85
CA GLN A 69 1.14 6.61 -22.57
C GLN A 69 1.95 7.06 -21.34
N THR A 70 2.32 6.12 -20.48
CA THR A 70 3.08 6.35 -19.26
C THR A 70 4.57 6.08 -19.50
N GLU A 71 5.42 6.99 -19.03
CA GLU A 71 6.86 6.81 -18.97
C GLU A 71 7.24 6.03 -17.71
N TYR A 72 7.96 4.92 -17.88
CA TYR A 72 8.43 4.09 -16.79
C TYR A 72 9.93 4.28 -16.55
N MET A 73 10.26 4.84 -15.38
CA MET A 73 11.62 4.91 -14.85
C MET A 73 11.88 3.66 -14.03
N MET A 74 12.77 2.81 -14.52
CA MET A 74 13.04 1.52 -13.90
C MET A 74 14.09 1.63 -12.80
N THR A 75 14.05 0.69 -11.87
CA THR A 75 15.04 0.53 -10.80
C THR A 75 15.53 -0.91 -10.71
N LEU A 76 16.68 -1.09 -10.07
CA LEU A 76 17.17 -2.41 -9.64
C LEU A 76 16.94 -2.61 -8.13
N TYR A 77 16.77 -3.85 -7.71
CA TYR A 77 16.76 -4.26 -6.32
C TYR A 77 18.21 -4.35 -5.82
N LEU A 78 18.51 -3.75 -4.66
CA LEU A 78 19.81 -3.87 -4.02
C LEU A 78 19.98 -5.30 -3.46
N SER A 79 20.61 -6.19 -4.23
CA SER A 79 20.90 -7.56 -3.80
C SER A 79 22.40 -7.76 -3.54
N PRO A 80 22.78 -8.77 -2.73
CA PRO A 80 24.20 -9.12 -2.49
C PRO A 80 25.02 -9.36 -3.76
N GLU A 81 24.38 -9.73 -4.87
CA GLU A 81 25.02 -10.05 -6.16
C GLU A 81 25.20 -8.82 -7.05
N LEU A 82 24.62 -7.66 -6.69
CA LEU A 82 24.73 -6.44 -7.49
C LEU A 82 26.18 -5.92 -7.47
N THR A 83 26.73 -5.64 -8.64
CA THR A 83 28.15 -5.24 -8.80
C THR A 83 28.27 -3.81 -9.36
N PRO A 84 29.42 -3.15 -9.14
CA PRO A 84 29.74 -1.87 -9.81
C PRO A 84 29.58 -1.91 -11.34
N ASP A 85 29.97 -3.00 -11.99
CA ASP A 85 29.85 -3.16 -13.44
C ASP A 85 28.38 -3.17 -13.88
N GLU A 86 27.51 -3.84 -13.11
CA GLU A 86 26.08 -3.85 -13.40
C GLU A 86 25.46 -2.46 -13.18
N ILE A 87 25.95 -1.66 -12.23
CA ILE A 87 25.53 -0.26 -12.05
C ILE A 87 25.88 0.60 -13.28
N ASN A 88 27.11 0.49 -13.77
CA ASN A 88 27.56 1.22 -14.96
C ASN A 88 26.70 0.86 -16.19
N LYS A 89 26.47 -0.45 -16.39
CA LYS A 89 25.61 -0.97 -17.46
C LYS A 89 24.16 -0.50 -17.31
N ALA A 90 23.61 -0.53 -16.10
CA ALA A 90 22.25 -0.09 -15.82
C ALA A 90 22.08 1.41 -16.11
N LYS A 91 23.03 2.26 -15.69
CA LYS A 91 22.99 3.69 -16.00
C LYS A 91 23.01 3.94 -17.52
N ALA A 92 23.90 3.26 -18.24
CA ALA A 92 24.00 3.39 -19.69
C ALA A 92 22.71 2.98 -20.42
N ALA A 93 21.94 2.05 -19.84
CA ALA A 93 20.63 1.62 -20.34
C ALA A 93 19.45 2.51 -19.89
N GLY A 94 19.70 3.58 -19.13
CA GLY A 94 18.66 4.50 -18.64
C GLY A 94 17.91 4.02 -17.40
N ILE A 95 18.46 3.07 -16.64
CA ILE A 95 17.93 2.69 -15.32
C ILE A 95 18.22 3.82 -14.33
N ALA A 96 17.20 4.21 -13.56
CA ALA A 96 17.24 5.46 -12.81
C ALA A 96 17.81 5.33 -11.39
N GLY A 97 17.73 4.15 -10.79
CA GLY A 97 18.17 3.95 -9.42
C GLY A 97 18.20 2.51 -8.95
N VAL A 98 18.61 2.36 -7.70
CA VAL A 98 18.62 1.10 -6.97
C VAL A 98 17.82 1.26 -5.69
N LYS A 99 16.85 0.37 -5.46
CA LYS A 99 16.01 0.35 -4.28
C LYS A 99 16.49 -0.71 -3.29
N SER A 100 16.77 -0.24 -2.08
CA SER A 100 17.05 -1.08 -0.92
C SER A 100 15.77 -1.45 -0.17
N TYR A 101 15.67 -2.72 0.21
CA TYR A 101 14.69 -3.26 1.14
C TYR A 101 15.42 -3.95 2.29
N PRO A 102 15.23 -3.52 3.55
CA PRO A 102 15.78 -4.23 4.70
C PRO A 102 15.13 -5.60 4.85
N ARG A 103 15.81 -6.54 5.50
CA ARG A 103 15.37 -7.95 5.53
C ARG A 103 14.04 -8.09 6.27
N GLY A 104 13.03 -8.67 5.63
CA GLY A 104 11.77 -9.07 6.27
C GLY A 104 10.90 -7.94 6.83
N VAL A 105 11.19 -6.66 6.55
CA VAL A 105 10.38 -5.52 7.04
C VAL A 105 9.18 -5.21 6.14
N THR A 106 9.19 -5.63 4.88
CA THR A 106 8.08 -5.39 3.93
C THR A 106 7.88 -6.56 2.95
N THR A 107 6.85 -6.47 2.10
CA THR A 107 6.47 -7.52 1.16
C THR A 107 7.62 -7.88 0.20
N ASN A 108 7.97 -9.18 0.15
CA ASN A 108 9.04 -9.76 -0.69
C ASN A 108 10.46 -9.30 -0.33
N SER A 109 10.73 -9.01 0.94
CA SER A 109 12.05 -8.53 1.41
C SER A 109 12.90 -9.59 2.13
N ASP A 110 12.62 -10.89 1.93
CA ASP A 110 13.26 -11.99 2.66
C ASP A 110 14.80 -12.07 2.51
N SER A 111 15.36 -11.37 1.51
CA SER A 111 16.79 -11.26 1.18
C SER A 111 17.46 -9.94 1.62
N GLY A 112 16.82 -9.11 2.44
CA GLY A 112 17.32 -7.77 2.75
C GLY A 112 18.56 -7.67 3.67
N ILE A 113 18.95 -6.43 3.98
CA ILE A 113 20.31 -6.05 4.41
C ILE A 113 20.46 -5.94 5.94
N GLU A 114 21.54 -6.53 6.51
CA GLU A 114 21.93 -6.41 7.92
C GLU A 114 22.99 -5.31 8.16
N SER A 115 23.87 -5.06 7.17
CA SER A 115 24.82 -3.95 7.16
C SER A 115 24.98 -3.40 5.76
N TYR A 116 24.98 -2.08 5.63
CA TYR A 116 25.16 -1.41 4.34
C TYR A 116 26.61 -1.37 3.87
N ASP A 117 27.57 -1.67 4.74
CA ASP A 117 29.00 -1.54 4.45
C ASP A 117 29.45 -2.45 3.30
N VAL A 118 28.81 -3.62 3.15
CA VAL A 118 29.10 -4.55 2.05
C VAL A 118 28.72 -4.01 0.67
N TYR A 119 27.83 -3.00 0.61
CA TYR A 119 27.37 -2.37 -0.63
C TYR A 119 28.14 -1.09 -0.97
N TYR A 120 29.16 -0.72 -0.20
CA TYR A 120 29.92 0.51 -0.44
C TYR A 120 30.54 0.58 -1.85
N PRO A 121 31.09 -0.51 -2.42
CA PRO A 121 31.56 -0.49 -3.81
C PRO A 121 30.44 -0.17 -4.80
N VAL A 122 29.22 -0.67 -4.57
CA VAL A 122 28.04 -0.38 -5.39
C VAL A 122 27.63 1.09 -5.22
N PHE A 123 27.63 1.61 -3.99
CA PHE A 123 27.28 3.00 -3.71
C PHE A 123 28.30 3.99 -4.28
N GLU A 124 29.58 3.63 -4.30
CA GLU A 124 30.61 4.42 -4.97
C GLU A 124 30.35 4.50 -6.48
N ALA A 125 30.09 3.37 -7.15
CA ALA A 125 29.73 3.35 -8.56
C ALA A 125 28.45 4.15 -8.85
N MET A 126 27.41 4.01 -8.02
CA MET A 126 26.17 4.78 -8.15
C MET A 126 26.43 6.28 -8.02
N GLN A 127 27.31 6.69 -7.10
CA GLN A 127 27.72 8.09 -6.92
C GLN A 127 28.47 8.62 -8.15
N GLU A 128 29.35 7.83 -8.76
CA GLU A 128 30.13 8.21 -9.94
C GLU A 128 29.23 8.42 -11.17
N VAL A 129 28.22 7.58 -11.35
CA VAL A 129 27.32 7.63 -12.51
C VAL A 129 26.03 8.41 -12.26
N ASP A 130 25.93 9.09 -11.12
CA ASP A 130 24.77 9.88 -10.69
C ASP A 130 23.47 9.05 -10.75
N MET A 131 23.47 7.89 -10.12
CA MET A 131 22.32 7.01 -9.93
C MET A 131 21.74 7.18 -8.53
N VAL A 132 20.41 7.06 -8.40
CA VAL A 132 19.71 7.30 -7.13
C VAL A 132 19.68 6.03 -6.28
N LEU A 133 19.97 6.17 -4.98
CA LEU A 133 19.73 5.15 -3.97
C LEU A 133 18.40 5.43 -3.25
N ASN A 134 17.42 4.55 -3.45
CA ASN A 134 16.13 4.61 -2.77
C ASN A 134 16.16 3.69 -1.54
N LEU A 135 15.79 4.20 -0.38
CA LEU A 135 15.85 3.46 0.87
C LEU A 135 14.46 3.26 1.44
N HIS A 136 14.00 2.00 1.57
CA HIS A 136 12.99 1.68 2.57
C HIS A 136 13.65 1.78 3.95
N GLY A 137 13.52 2.94 4.60
CA GLY A 137 14.30 3.27 5.78
C GLY A 137 13.75 2.72 7.09
N GLU A 138 13.62 1.40 7.22
CA GLU A 138 13.32 0.72 8.49
C GLU A 138 14.44 -0.27 8.82
N ILE A 139 14.59 -0.62 10.10
CA ILE A 139 15.39 -1.78 10.48
C ILE A 139 14.47 -2.95 10.92
N PRO A 140 14.91 -4.21 10.79
CA PRO A 140 14.14 -5.36 11.27
C PRO A 140 13.79 -5.22 12.77
N SER A 141 12.60 -5.70 13.14
CA SER A 141 12.19 -5.73 14.55
C SER A 141 13.05 -6.73 15.32
N GLU A 142 13.52 -6.33 16.51
CA GLU A 142 14.40 -7.12 17.36
C GLU A 142 14.09 -6.77 18.83
N ALA A 143 13.71 -7.78 19.60
CA ALA A 143 13.27 -7.61 20.99
C ALA A 143 14.42 -7.11 21.89
N ARG A 144 15.66 -7.53 21.62
CA ARG A 144 16.84 -7.14 22.43
C ARG A 144 17.19 -5.66 22.30
N THR A 145 16.90 -5.06 21.16
CA THR A 145 17.12 -3.62 20.89
C THR A 145 15.85 -2.79 21.09
N ASN A 146 14.77 -3.43 21.58
CA ASN A 146 13.44 -2.81 21.72
C ASN A 146 12.96 -2.17 20.40
N THR A 147 13.25 -2.84 19.28
CA THR A 147 12.90 -2.38 17.93
C THR A 147 11.60 -3.03 17.51
N CYS A 148 10.63 -2.21 17.14
CA CYS A 148 9.33 -2.62 16.61
C CYS A 148 8.91 -1.70 15.46
N VAL A 149 7.77 -2.01 14.83
CA VAL A 149 7.25 -1.28 13.67
C VAL A 149 7.01 0.22 13.92
N LEU A 150 6.91 0.66 15.19
CA LEU A 150 6.71 2.07 15.54
C LEU A 150 8.02 2.86 15.58
N ASN A 151 9.15 2.23 15.93
CA ASN A 151 10.45 2.90 16.05
C ASN A 151 11.53 2.41 15.07
N ALA A 152 11.18 1.47 14.19
CA ALA A 152 12.09 0.95 13.17
C ALA A 152 12.63 2.03 12.22
N GLU A 153 11.80 3.00 11.81
CA GLU A 153 12.24 4.11 10.94
C GLU A 153 13.21 5.06 11.66
N PRO A 154 12.91 5.60 12.86
CA PRO A 154 13.88 6.37 13.64
C PRO A 154 15.21 5.66 13.88
N GLN A 155 15.18 4.34 14.15
CA GLN A 155 16.39 3.56 14.37
C GLN A 155 17.19 3.30 13.07
N PHE A 156 16.61 3.51 11.89
CA PHE A 156 17.32 3.46 10.61
C PHE A 156 18.14 4.73 10.33
N LEU A 157 17.73 5.88 10.87
CA LEU A 157 18.32 7.19 10.54
C LEU A 157 19.84 7.32 10.79
N PRO A 158 20.47 6.62 11.76
CA PRO A 158 21.93 6.55 11.86
C PRO A 158 22.59 5.93 10.62
N HIS A 159 21.97 4.93 9.98
CA HIS A 159 22.48 4.35 8.74
C HIS A 159 22.40 5.34 7.58
N LEU A 160 21.30 6.09 7.46
CA LEU A 160 21.16 7.16 6.47
C LEU A 160 22.28 8.20 6.63
N ARG A 161 22.55 8.66 7.86
CA ARG A 161 23.65 9.58 8.16
C ARG A 161 25.01 8.99 7.77
N LYS A 162 25.26 7.72 8.10
CA LYS A 162 26.51 7.03 7.77
C LYS A 162 26.73 6.93 6.26
N ILE A 163 25.70 6.53 5.50
CA ILE A 163 25.78 6.43 4.04
C ILE A 163 26.03 7.81 3.42
N HIS A 164 25.28 8.84 3.84
CA HIS A 164 25.49 10.20 3.33
C HIS A 164 26.89 10.73 3.65
N ALA A 165 27.41 10.47 4.84
CA ALA A 165 28.77 10.89 5.22
C ALA A 165 29.86 10.18 4.39
N ALA A 166 29.67 8.90 4.07
CA ALA A 166 30.58 8.14 3.21
C ALA A 166 30.48 8.54 1.73
N PHE A 167 29.27 8.88 1.27
CA PHE A 167 28.97 9.20 -0.14
C PHE A 167 28.23 10.53 -0.27
N PRO A 168 28.90 11.67 -0.02
CA PRO A 168 28.23 12.97 0.05
C PRO A 168 27.62 13.43 -1.29
N ARG A 169 28.08 12.88 -2.42
CA ARG A 169 27.51 13.18 -3.76
C ARG A 169 26.44 12.18 -4.19
N LEU A 170 26.29 11.03 -3.52
CA LEU A 170 25.28 10.05 -3.86
C LEU A 170 23.89 10.63 -3.58
N ARG A 171 23.02 10.59 -4.59
CA ARG A 171 21.63 10.99 -4.41
C ARG A 171 20.87 9.90 -3.69
N ILE A 172 20.28 10.24 -2.55
CA ILE A 172 19.56 9.31 -1.69
C ILE A 172 18.14 9.80 -1.51
N VAL A 173 17.16 8.91 -1.68
CA VAL A 173 15.77 9.16 -1.32
C VAL A 173 15.43 8.25 -0.13
N LEU A 174 15.14 8.86 1.02
CA LEU A 174 14.44 8.17 2.11
C LEU A 174 12.98 8.05 1.71
N GLU A 175 12.58 6.87 1.27
CA GLU A 175 11.23 6.66 0.75
C GLU A 175 10.17 6.74 1.84
N HIS A 176 8.95 7.16 1.45
CA HIS A 176 7.69 7.09 2.21
C HIS A 176 7.88 7.34 3.72
N ALA A 177 8.44 8.50 4.08
CA ALA A 177 8.68 8.82 5.49
C ALA A 177 7.38 8.86 6.29
N THR A 178 7.46 8.38 7.53
CA THR A 178 6.30 8.24 8.41
C THR A 178 6.47 8.88 9.77
N THR A 179 7.65 9.43 10.08
CA THR A 179 7.97 10.04 11.38
C THR A 179 8.47 11.48 11.28
N ARG A 180 8.24 12.27 12.33
CA ARG A 180 8.88 13.59 12.51
C ARG A 180 10.41 13.47 12.48
N ALA A 181 10.96 12.40 13.07
CA ALA A 181 12.40 12.17 13.11
C ALA A 181 13.02 12.03 11.71
N ALA A 182 12.32 11.35 10.78
CA ALA A 182 12.75 11.25 9.39
C ALA A 182 12.74 12.60 8.67
N VAL A 183 11.67 13.40 8.86
CA VAL A 183 11.56 14.76 8.32
C VAL A 183 12.74 15.62 8.77
N GLU A 184 12.99 15.70 10.07
CA GLU A 184 14.09 16.51 10.61
C GLU A 184 15.47 15.98 10.18
N CYS A 185 15.65 14.66 10.14
CA CYS A 185 16.88 14.05 9.63
C CYS A 185 17.18 14.48 8.18
N VAL A 186 16.18 14.46 7.29
CA VAL A 186 16.39 14.83 5.89
C VAL A 186 16.65 16.32 5.73
N LYS A 187 16.08 17.18 6.60
CA LYS A 187 16.37 18.62 6.63
C LYS A 187 17.82 18.90 7.07
N GLU A 188 18.32 18.18 8.07
CA GLU A 188 19.69 18.29 8.59
C GLU A 188 20.76 17.85 7.58
N LEU A 189 20.42 16.93 6.67
CA LEU A 189 21.37 16.36 5.71
C LEU A 189 21.57 17.26 4.47
N GLY A 190 22.63 16.94 3.70
CA GLY A 190 23.00 17.71 2.51
C GLY A 190 21.96 17.65 1.38
N ASN A 191 22.18 18.48 0.35
CA ASN A 191 21.27 18.62 -0.79
C ASN A 191 21.08 17.35 -1.64
N THR A 192 21.89 16.32 -1.42
CA THR A 192 21.80 15.02 -2.09
C THR A 192 20.84 14.06 -1.40
N VAL A 193 20.27 14.42 -0.24
CA VAL A 193 19.29 13.60 0.47
C VAL A 193 17.90 14.24 0.38
N ALA A 194 16.96 13.46 -0.16
CA ALA A 194 15.57 13.84 -0.32
C ALA A 194 14.65 12.77 0.27
N CYS A 195 13.34 13.04 0.24
CA CYS A 195 12.36 12.18 0.86
C CYS A 195 11.05 12.16 0.08
N SER A 196 10.50 10.97 -0.14
CA SER A 196 9.15 10.84 -0.68
C SER A 196 8.13 10.72 0.46
N ILE A 197 6.94 11.30 0.27
CA ILE A 197 5.81 11.20 1.20
C ILE A 197 4.60 10.67 0.42
N THR A 198 3.90 9.71 1.01
CA THR A 198 2.71 9.11 0.39
C THR A 198 1.45 9.92 0.69
N ALA A 199 0.44 9.78 -0.16
CA ALA A 199 -0.88 10.36 0.11
C ALA A 199 -1.50 9.76 1.39
N HIS A 200 -1.33 8.45 1.62
CA HIS A 200 -1.97 7.79 2.75
C HIS A 200 -1.31 8.13 4.10
N HIS A 201 0.00 8.41 4.16
CA HIS A 201 0.66 8.88 5.39
C HIS A 201 0.34 10.34 5.74
N LEU A 202 -0.11 11.16 4.77
CA LEU A 202 -0.70 12.47 5.06
C LEU A 202 -2.09 12.38 5.72
N ALA A 203 -2.73 11.21 5.67
CA ALA A 203 -4.09 10.99 6.18
C ALA A 203 -4.12 10.12 7.44
N LEU A 204 -3.41 9.00 7.42
CA LEU A 204 -3.51 7.93 8.40
C LEU A 204 -2.61 8.15 9.62
N THR A 205 -3.02 7.57 10.73
CA THR A 205 -2.28 7.40 11.98
C THR A 205 -2.38 5.94 12.44
N VAL A 206 -1.74 5.61 13.56
CA VAL A 206 -1.79 4.27 14.17
C VAL A 206 -3.22 3.78 14.41
N ASP A 207 -4.12 4.67 14.82
CA ASP A 207 -5.52 4.34 15.10
C ASP A 207 -6.30 3.92 13.84
N ASP A 208 -5.84 4.35 12.67
CA ASP A 208 -6.53 4.08 11.41
C ASP A 208 -6.21 2.69 10.85
N TRP A 209 -5.10 2.06 11.24
CA TRP A 209 -4.71 0.72 10.77
C TRP A 209 -4.66 -0.34 11.87
N ALA A 210 -4.62 0.05 13.15
CA ALA A 210 -4.68 -0.88 14.28
C ALA A 210 -6.07 -1.56 14.31
N GLY A 211 -6.18 -2.72 13.66
CA GLY A 211 -7.45 -3.45 13.48
C GLY A 211 -8.12 -3.20 12.13
N GLN A 212 -7.51 -2.42 11.24
CA GLN A 212 -7.99 -2.19 9.87
C GLN A 212 -6.90 -2.54 8.86
N SER A 213 -6.92 -3.78 8.39
CA SER A 213 -5.88 -4.30 7.51
C SER A 213 -5.81 -3.58 6.16
N TRP A 214 -6.90 -2.96 5.69
CA TRP A 214 -6.91 -2.17 4.46
C TRP A 214 -6.01 -0.93 4.51
N HIS A 215 -5.75 -0.38 5.71
CA HIS A 215 -4.84 0.75 5.94
C HIS A 215 -3.43 0.31 6.36
N PHE A 216 -3.23 -0.97 6.62
CA PHE A 216 -1.91 -1.51 6.98
C PHE A 216 -0.95 -1.46 5.79
N CYS A 217 0.17 -0.77 5.98
CA CYS A 217 1.29 -0.62 5.05
C CYS A 217 2.63 -0.61 5.82
N LYS A 218 3.73 -0.53 5.07
CA LYS A 218 5.08 -0.43 5.63
C LYS A 218 5.82 0.74 4.96
N PRO A 219 6.40 1.67 5.73
CA PRO A 219 6.31 1.79 7.19
C PRO A 219 4.86 2.04 7.63
N VAL A 220 4.49 1.55 8.81
CA VAL A 220 3.13 1.78 9.33
C VAL A 220 2.91 3.28 9.58
N ALA A 221 1.69 3.79 9.40
CA ALA A 221 1.38 5.15 9.84
C ALA A 221 1.56 5.27 11.37
N LYS A 222 2.12 6.40 11.82
CA LYS A 222 2.62 6.57 13.19
C LYS A 222 1.67 7.42 14.03
N TYR A 223 2.20 8.24 14.93
CA TYR A 223 1.38 9.05 15.82
C TYR A 223 0.80 10.28 15.10
N PRO A 224 -0.25 10.93 15.66
CA PRO A 224 -0.77 12.18 15.11
C PRO A 224 0.30 13.28 14.93
N ASP A 225 1.28 13.34 15.84
CA ASP A 225 2.41 14.28 15.73
C ASP A 225 3.29 14.01 14.51
N ASP A 226 3.54 12.74 14.20
CA ASP A 226 4.31 12.36 13.02
C ASP A 226 3.56 12.74 11.73
N ARG A 227 2.25 12.47 11.66
CA ARG A 227 1.41 12.89 10.53
C ARG A 227 1.44 14.41 10.36
N GLU A 228 1.40 15.16 11.47
CA GLU A 228 1.46 16.61 11.41
C GLU A 228 2.81 17.09 10.88
N ALA A 229 3.93 16.48 11.29
CA ALA A 229 5.25 16.80 10.74
C ALA A 229 5.32 16.62 9.21
N LEU A 230 4.70 15.55 8.68
CA LEU A 230 4.61 15.31 7.23
C LEU A 230 3.76 16.39 6.54
N ARG A 231 2.67 16.84 7.16
CA ARG A 231 1.83 17.91 6.61
C ARG A 231 2.52 19.26 6.66
N GLU A 232 3.19 19.58 7.76
CA GLU A 232 3.96 20.80 7.98
C GLU A 232 5.03 20.97 6.90
N ILE A 233 5.83 19.93 6.62
CA ILE A 233 6.91 20.02 5.64
C ILE A 233 6.40 20.15 4.19
N VAL A 234 5.27 19.51 3.88
CA VAL A 234 4.61 19.66 2.58
C VAL A 234 4.02 21.07 2.44
N LYS A 235 3.42 21.61 3.50
CA LYS A 235 2.89 22.98 3.54
C LYS A 235 3.98 24.04 3.45
N GLU A 236 5.16 23.79 4.03
CA GLU A 236 6.35 24.61 3.87
C GLU A 236 6.79 24.70 2.39
N GLY A 237 6.49 23.68 1.59
CA GLY A 237 6.91 23.59 0.19
C GLY A 237 8.39 23.26 0.04
N HIS A 238 8.96 22.50 0.99
CA HIS A 238 10.38 22.18 1.00
C HIS A 238 10.75 21.32 -0.24
N PRO A 239 11.70 21.76 -1.08
CA PRO A 239 11.90 21.19 -2.42
C PRO A 239 12.46 19.76 -2.45
N ARG A 240 12.97 19.27 -1.31
CA ARG A 240 13.46 17.89 -1.15
C ARG A 240 12.40 16.91 -0.64
N PHE A 241 11.16 17.35 -0.43
CA PHE A 241 10.02 16.49 -0.08
C PHE A 241 9.01 16.49 -1.21
N PHE A 242 8.71 15.31 -1.74
CA PHE A 242 7.90 15.16 -2.94
C PHE A 242 7.02 13.91 -2.87
N LEU A 243 6.07 13.80 -3.79
CA LEU A 243 5.14 12.68 -3.84
C LEU A 243 5.84 11.40 -4.33
N GLY A 244 5.74 10.34 -3.54
CA GLY A 244 5.88 8.95 -3.97
C GLY A 244 4.69 8.19 -3.41
N SER A 245 3.85 7.60 -4.25
CA SER A 245 2.54 7.12 -3.81
C SER A 245 2.62 5.91 -2.88
N ASP A 246 3.67 5.11 -3.06
CA ASP A 246 3.78 3.74 -2.58
C ASP A 246 2.46 2.97 -2.82
N SER A 247 1.87 3.18 -4.00
CA SER A 247 0.67 2.49 -4.38
C SER A 247 1.00 1.01 -4.56
N ALA A 248 0.52 0.22 -3.61
CA ALA A 248 0.90 -1.17 -3.41
C ALA A 248 -0.35 -2.07 -3.51
N PRO A 249 -0.78 -2.45 -4.73
CA PRO A 249 -1.98 -3.25 -4.93
C PRO A 249 -1.80 -4.68 -4.41
N HIS A 250 -2.84 -5.18 -3.76
CA HIS A 250 -2.94 -6.52 -3.19
C HIS A 250 -4.35 -7.08 -3.40
N PRO A 251 -4.52 -8.39 -3.68
CA PRO A 251 -5.83 -9.02 -3.71
C PRO A 251 -6.56 -8.88 -2.35
N PRO A 252 -7.89 -8.70 -2.34
CA PRO A 252 -8.68 -8.61 -1.11
C PRO A 252 -8.43 -9.74 -0.10
N SER A 253 -8.24 -10.97 -0.59
CA SER A 253 -7.94 -12.14 0.23
C SER A 253 -6.64 -11.98 1.03
N SER A 254 -5.62 -11.36 0.43
CA SER A 254 -4.34 -11.10 1.11
C SER A 254 -4.40 -9.92 2.09
N LYS A 255 -5.32 -8.97 1.90
CA LYS A 255 -5.58 -7.89 2.87
C LYS A 255 -6.44 -8.35 4.03
N SER A 256 -7.39 -9.26 3.80
CA SER A 256 -8.36 -9.71 4.81
C SER A 256 -7.88 -10.92 5.63
N ASN A 257 -6.59 -11.27 5.52
CA ASN A 257 -6.00 -12.38 6.26
C ASN A 257 -5.33 -11.89 7.55
N ALA A 258 -5.50 -12.63 8.64
CA ALA A 258 -4.84 -12.36 9.93
C ALA A 258 -4.40 -13.66 10.61
N GLY A 259 -4.19 -14.73 9.81
CA GLY A 259 -3.74 -16.02 10.32
C GLY A 259 -2.28 -15.97 10.81
N PRO A 260 -1.89 -16.82 11.78
CA PRO A 260 -0.52 -16.88 12.30
C PRO A 260 0.55 -17.09 11.22
N ASP A 261 0.22 -17.90 10.21
CA ASP A 261 1.14 -18.26 9.11
C ASP A 261 0.89 -17.47 7.83
N SER A 262 -0.08 -16.54 7.85
CA SER A 262 -0.44 -15.74 6.68
C SER A 262 -0.86 -14.34 7.11
N PRO A 263 0.11 -13.49 7.45
CA PRO A 263 -0.17 -12.13 7.86
C PRO A 263 -0.79 -11.32 6.72
N CYS A 264 -1.56 -10.29 7.07
CA CYS A 264 -2.10 -9.37 6.06
C CYS A 264 -0.97 -8.73 5.24
N ALA A 265 -1.21 -8.59 3.94
CA ALA A 265 -0.29 -7.92 3.05
C ALA A 265 -0.21 -6.42 3.38
N ALA A 266 1.01 -5.92 3.53
CA ALA A 266 1.29 -4.50 3.73
C ALA A 266 1.23 -3.73 2.40
N GLY A 267 0.35 -2.74 2.33
CA GLY A 267 0.24 -1.84 1.18
C GLY A 267 -1.12 -1.15 1.10
N VAL A 268 -1.12 0.11 0.68
CA VAL A 268 -2.35 0.87 0.37
C VAL A 268 -2.38 1.11 -1.14
N TYR A 269 -3.54 0.89 -1.76
CA TYR A 269 -3.68 1.06 -3.20
C TYR A 269 -4.31 2.42 -3.54
N THR A 270 -3.54 3.31 -4.16
CA THR A 270 -3.93 4.72 -4.37
C THR A 270 -3.87 5.18 -5.83
N SER A 271 -3.15 4.46 -6.71
CA SER A 271 -2.89 4.88 -8.10
C SER A 271 -4.12 5.42 -8.85
N PRO A 272 -5.29 4.75 -8.88
CA PRO A 272 -6.41 5.17 -9.72
C PRO A 272 -6.98 6.57 -9.41
N ILE A 273 -6.72 7.09 -8.20
CA ILE A 273 -7.28 8.35 -7.72
C ILE A 273 -6.20 9.26 -7.11
N LEU A 274 -4.93 9.00 -7.40
CA LEU A 274 -3.81 9.59 -6.65
C LEU A 274 -3.79 11.12 -6.69
N LEU A 275 -3.88 11.74 -7.87
CA LEU A 275 -3.80 13.20 -7.99
C LEU A 275 -5.01 13.90 -7.34
N PRO A 276 -6.27 13.47 -7.56
CA PRO A 276 -7.42 13.97 -6.80
C PRO A 276 -7.29 13.77 -5.29
N LEU A 277 -6.78 12.61 -4.85
CA LEU A 277 -6.58 12.31 -3.43
C LEU A 277 -5.55 13.26 -2.80
N VAL A 278 -4.42 13.48 -3.46
CA VAL A 278 -3.39 14.42 -3.00
C VAL A 278 -3.95 15.84 -2.94
N ALA A 279 -4.64 16.31 -3.99
CA ALA A 279 -5.26 17.64 -3.99
C ALA A 279 -6.25 17.82 -2.83
N HIS A 280 -7.11 16.82 -2.59
CA HIS A 280 -8.06 16.83 -1.48
C HIS A 280 -7.36 16.92 -0.11
N LEU A 281 -6.31 16.12 0.09
CA LEU A 281 -5.56 16.11 1.33
C LEU A 281 -4.84 17.45 1.55
N LEU A 282 -4.14 17.97 0.54
CA LEU A 282 -3.46 19.27 0.63
C LEU A 282 -4.45 20.40 0.95
N GLU A 283 -5.63 20.40 0.33
CA GLU A 283 -6.69 21.37 0.64
C GLU A 283 -7.12 21.30 2.11
N SER A 284 -7.23 20.09 2.68
CA SER A 284 -7.68 19.89 4.07
C SER A 284 -6.77 20.51 5.15
N PHE A 285 -5.50 20.77 4.84
CA PHE A 285 -4.56 21.45 5.75
C PHE A 285 -3.99 22.76 5.19
N GLY A 286 -4.61 23.30 4.13
CA GLY A 286 -4.28 24.60 3.57
C GLY A 286 -2.94 24.65 2.83
N ALA A 287 -2.64 23.62 2.04
CA ALA A 287 -1.43 23.49 1.23
C ALA A 287 -1.73 23.19 -0.25
N LEU A 288 -2.96 23.47 -0.72
CA LEU A 288 -3.36 23.21 -2.11
C LEU A 288 -2.48 23.96 -3.12
N ASP A 289 -1.96 25.13 -2.75
CA ASP A 289 -0.99 25.90 -3.53
C ASP A 289 0.34 25.16 -3.74
N LYS A 290 0.65 24.15 -2.92
CA LYS A 290 1.84 23.30 -3.04
C LYS A 290 1.64 22.10 -3.94
N LEU A 291 0.42 21.85 -4.45
CA LEU A 291 0.10 20.67 -5.26
C LEU A 291 1.07 20.49 -6.43
N ASN A 292 1.38 21.58 -7.14
CA ASN A 292 2.32 21.52 -8.25
C ASN A 292 3.72 21.11 -7.78
N ASP A 293 4.29 21.79 -6.78
CA ASP A 293 5.65 21.52 -6.32
C ASP A 293 5.82 20.17 -5.62
N PHE A 294 4.76 19.68 -4.98
CA PHE A 294 4.75 18.37 -4.34
C PHE A 294 4.66 17.22 -5.35
N THR A 295 4.01 17.44 -6.49
CA THR A 295 3.79 16.41 -7.52
C THR A 295 4.68 16.53 -8.75
N ARG A 296 5.40 17.65 -8.92
CA ARG A 296 6.23 17.92 -10.10
C ARG A 296 7.36 16.92 -10.27
N GLN A 297 7.73 16.71 -11.53
CA GLN A 297 9.04 16.15 -11.88
C GLN A 297 10.18 17.00 -11.31
N LEU A 298 11.05 16.39 -10.51
CA LEU A 298 12.27 17.05 -10.02
C LEU A 298 13.28 17.21 -11.16
N GLU A 299 13.89 18.38 -11.29
CA GLU A 299 14.98 18.64 -12.26
C GLU A 299 16.15 17.69 -12.10
N VAL A 300 16.37 17.23 -10.87
CA VAL A 300 17.36 16.22 -10.47
C VAL A 300 17.15 14.87 -11.19
N LEU A 301 15.99 14.60 -11.79
CA LEU A 301 15.66 13.34 -12.46
C LEU A 301 15.32 13.49 -13.95
N LYS A 302 15.50 14.68 -14.54
CA LYS A 302 15.09 14.93 -15.92
C LYS A 302 16.11 14.45 -16.96
N SER A 303 15.64 13.56 -17.83
CA SER A 303 15.90 13.66 -19.27
C SER A 303 14.57 13.48 -20.01
N HIS A 304 14.02 14.60 -20.52
CA HIS A 304 12.82 14.72 -21.36
C HIS A 304 11.42 14.75 -20.70
N LEU A 305 10.53 15.43 -21.45
CA LEU A 305 9.06 15.50 -21.40
C LEU A 305 8.41 16.70 -20.67
N GLY A 306 7.69 17.49 -21.48
CA GLY A 306 6.71 18.48 -21.05
C GLY A 306 5.31 18.04 -21.47
N ASN A 307 4.36 18.01 -20.53
CA ASN A 307 2.92 17.94 -20.78
C ASN A 307 2.14 18.38 -19.53
N GLN A 308 1.09 19.18 -19.71
CA GLN A 308 0.25 19.69 -18.62
C GLN A 308 -0.94 18.75 -18.31
N LEU A 309 -1.32 18.63 -17.03
CA LEU A 309 -2.55 17.98 -16.57
C LEU A 309 -3.38 18.94 -15.71
N SER A 310 -4.69 18.75 -15.60
CA SER A 310 -5.59 19.64 -14.85
C SER A 310 -6.43 18.88 -13.82
N VAL A 311 -6.51 19.41 -12.59
CA VAL A 311 -7.37 18.92 -11.50
C VAL A 311 -8.42 20.00 -11.21
N THR A 312 -9.69 19.62 -11.11
CA THR A 312 -10.76 20.55 -10.72
C THR A 312 -11.13 20.37 -9.25
N LYS A 313 -11.47 21.47 -8.56
CA LYS A 313 -12.09 21.41 -7.21
C LYS A 313 -13.35 20.52 -7.19
N GLU A 314 -14.00 20.32 -8.34
CA GLU A 314 -15.14 19.41 -8.49
C GLU A 314 -14.77 17.93 -8.35
N ASN A 315 -13.59 17.50 -8.83
CA ASN A 315 -13.12 16.12 -8.64
C ASN A 315 -12.75 15.85 -7.17
N SER A 316 -12.13 16.82 -6.48
CA SER A 316 -11.92 16.77 -5.02
C SER A 316 -13.26 16.66 -4.28
N LYS A 317 -14.27 17.46 -4.67
CA LYS A 317 -15.61 17.41 -4.07
C LYS A 317 -16.37 16.12 -4.39
N LYS A 318 -16.22 15.53 -5.57
CA LYS A 318 -16.81 14.21 -5.92
C LYS A 318 -16.20 13.10 -5.09
N LEU A 319 -14.88 13.14 -4.85
CA LEU A 319 -14.22 12.21 -3.93
C LEU A 319 -14.69 12.41 -2.48
N ALA A 320 -14.79 13.66 -2.02
CA ALA A 320 -15.33 13.98 -0.69
C ALA A 320 -16.79 13.54 -0.55
N ALA A 321 -17.61 13.74 -1.58
CA ALA A 321 -19.00 13.29 -1.62
C ALA A 321 -19.11 11.77 -1.63
N ALA A 322 -18.26 11.04 -2.36
CA ALA A 322 -18.24 9.58 -2.33
C ALA A 322 -17.81 9.02 -0.96
N ILE A 323 -16.85 9.68 -0.29
CA ILE A 323 -16.43 9.34 1.08
C ILE A 323 -17.56 9.62 2.08
N GLN A 324 -18.24 10.76 1.94
CA GLN A 324 -19.35 11.16 2.80
C GLN A 324 -20.63 10.35 2.54
N GLU A 325 -20.92 9.97 1.30
CA GLU A 325 -22.01 9.07 0.91
C GLU A 325 -21.78 7.66 1.49
N ASN A 326 -20.53 7.18 1.51
CA ASN A 326 -20.21 5.93 2.20
C ASN A 326 -20.46 6.01 3.72
N GLN A 327 -20.21 7.16 4.34
CA GLN A 327 -20.54 7.42 5.75
C GLN A 327 -22.05 7.54 5.98
N GLN A 328 -22.79 8.20 5.08
CA GLN A 328 -24.24 8.39 5.13
C GLN A 328 -25.00 7.07 4.95
N LEU A 329 -24.60 6.24 3.97
CA LEU A 329 -25.15 4.90 3.75
C LEU A 329 -24.99 3.99 4.97
N ARG A 330 -23.85 4.08 5.67
CA ARG A 330 -23.64 3.38 6.95
C ARG A 330 -24.61 3.85 8.04
N GLN A 331 -25.07 5.10 7.97
CA GLN A 331 -26.00 5.70 8.92
C GLN A 331 -27.47 5.36 8.55
N GLU A 332 -27.83 5.30 7.27
CA GLU A 332 -29.15 4.87 6.79
C GLU A 332 -29.42 3.38 7.03
N ILE A 333 -28.42 2.53 6.85
CA ILE A 333 -28.49 1.10 7.22
C ILE A 333 -28.74 0.93 8.73
N ARG A 334 -28.30 1.90 9.55
CA ARG A 334 -28.56 1.90 10.99
C ARG A 334 -30.00 2.28 11.34
N THR A 335 -30.65 3.13 10.54
CA THR A 335 -32.04 3.58 10.75
C THR A 335 -33.10 2.63 10.19
N LEU A 336 -32.82 1.86 9.13
CA LEU A 336 -33.76 0.90 8.52
C LEU A 336 -33.85 -0.45 9.26
N ARG A 337 -32.91 -0.69 10.18
CA ARG A 337 -32.80 -1.92 10.98
C ARG A 337 -34.09 -2.34 11.72
N PRO A 338 -34.93 -1.44 12.27
CA PRO A 338 -36.15 -1.82 12.98
C PRO A 338 -37.30 -2.32 12.06
N GLU A 339 -37.42 -1.81 10.84
CA GLU A 339 -38.45 -2.26 9.88
C GLU A 339 -38.13 -3.64 9.30
N LEU A 340 -36.86 -3.88 8.98
CA LEU A 340 -36.37 -5.19 8.55
C LEU A 340 -36.61 -6.27 9.61
N GLN A 341 -36.51 -5.91 10.89
CA GLN A 341 -36.83 -6.82 12.01
C GLN A 341 -38.32 -7.17 12.10
N LYS A 342 -39.23 -6.25 11.79
CA LYS A 342 -40.68 -6.53 11.76
C LYS A 342 -41.09 -7.47 10.62
N LEU A 343 -40.52 -7.28 9.43
CA LEU A 343 -40.75 -8.16 8.27
C LEU A 343 -40.25 -9.59 8.53
N TYR A 344 -39.12 -9.71 9.23
CA TYR A 344 -38.56 -11.00 9.60
C TYR A 344 -39.44 -11.76 10.62
N ALA A 345 -40.09 -11.03 11.54
CA ALA A 345 -40.99 -11.63 12.53
C ALA A 345 -42.25 -12.25 11.90
N GLY A 346 -42.86 -11.59 10.91
CA GLY A 346 -44.03 -12.15 10.20
C GLY A 346 -43.70 -13.39 9.34
N LEU A 347 -42.45 -13.50 8.87
CA LEU A 347 -41.96 -14.65 8.10
C LEU A 347 -41.70 -15.89 8.97
N GLU A 348 -41.38 -15.70 10.25
CA GLU A 348 -41.12 -16.80 11.19
C GLU A 348 -42.42 -17.47 11.70
N GLU A 349 -43.53 -16.74 11.81
CA GLU A 349 -44.84 -17.32 12.15
C GLU A 349 -45.35 -18.27 11.06
N LEU A 350 -45.24 -17.87 9.79
CA LEU A 350 -45.61 -18.70 8.64
C LEU A 350 -44.78 -19.99 8.52
N LYS A 351 -43.53 -19.98 8.98
CA LYS A 351 -42.65 -21.16 8.99
C LYS A 351 -42.98 -22.15 10.11
N LYS A 352 -43.63 -21.68 11.17
CA LYS A 352 -43.91 -22.47 12.37
C LYS A 352 -45.07 -23.44 12.16
N GLU A 353 -46.07 -23.07 11.36
CA GLU A 353 -47.22 -23.92 11.06
C GLU A 353 -46.90 -25.12 10.15
N ASN A 354 -45.79 -25.07 9.41
CA ASN A 354 -45.45 -26.10 8.41
C ASN A 354 -44.54 -27.23 8.90
N ARG A 355 -44.02 -27.20 10.14
CA ARG A 355 -42.96 -28.13 10.61
C ARG A 355 -43.41 -29.44 11.27
N ASP A 356 -44.69 -29.63 11.59
CA ASP A 356 -45.12 -30.82 12.36
C ASP A 356 -45.36 -32.09 11.51
N LYS A 357 -45.12 -32.06 10.18
CA LYS A 357 -45.56 -33.13 9.28
C LYS A 357 -44.48 -34.09 8.73
N GLU A 358 -43.18 -33.83 8.88
CA GLU A 358 -42.15 -34.55 8.11
C GLU A 358 -40.95 -35.02 8.95
N VAL A 359 -41.17 -35.91 9.95
CA VAL A 359 -40.08 -36.42 10.83
C VAL A 359 -39.67 -37.88 10.51
N ARG A 360 -40.05 -38.46 9.35
CA ARG A 360 -39.68 -39.86 9.00
C ARG A 360 -38.64 -40.05 7.89
N ASP A 361 -38.26 -39.02 7.15
CA ASP A 361 -37.27 -39.13 6.04
C ASP A 361 -35.96 -38.33 6.26
N LEU A 362 -35.73 -37.75 7.44
CA LEU A 362 -34.74 -36.67 7.62
C LEU A 362 -33.39 -37.05 8.26
N ASN A 363 -32.84 -38.26 8.13
CA ASN A 363 -31.52 -38.55 8.74
C ASN A 363 -30.32 -37.89 8.02
N GLN A 364 -30.46 -37.45 6.76
CA GLN A 364 -29.48 -36.57 6.09
C GLN A 364 -29.72 -35.09 6.43
N ALA A 365 -30.97 -34.74 6.73
CA ALA A 365 -31.35 -33.37 7.09
C ALA A 365 -31.14 -33.05 8.57
N GLN A 366 -31.06 -34.07 9.44
CA GLN A 366 -30.75 -33.91 10.86
C GLN A 366 -29.31 -33.46 11.07
N TRP A 367 -28.37 -33.93 10.23
CA TRP A 367 -26.98 -33.47 10.21
C TRP A 367 -26.85 -32.03 9.66
N ASN A 368 -27.65 -31.69 8.63
CA ASN A 368 -27.71 -30.32 8.11
C ASN A 368 -28.44 -29.34 9.06
N GLN A 369 -29.45 -29.80 9.82
CA GLN A 369 -30.16 -29.00 10.83
C GLN A 369 -29.35 -28.79 12.11
N GLU A 370 -28.46 -29.69 12.50
CA GLU A 370 -27.56 -29.46 13.64
C GLU A 370 -26.52 -28.37 13.33
N ILE A 371 -25.99 -28.34 12.09
CA ILE A 371 -25.06 -27.32 11.61
C ILE A 371 -25.77 -25.97 11.38
N LEU A 372 -26.93 -25.95 10.70
CA LEU A 372 -27.69 -24.72 10.51
C LEU A 372 -28.30 -24.20 11.83
N GLY A 373 -28.68 -25.09 12.75
CA GLY A 373 -29.17 -24.74 14.09
C GLY A 373 -28.07 -24.24 15.03
N ALA A 374 -26.81 -24.65 14.84
CA ALA A 374 -25.67 -24.01 15.50
C ALA A 374 -25.44 -22.58 14.96
N ILE A 375 -25.52 -22.39 13.64
CA ILE A 375 -25.41 -21.07 12.96
C ILE A 375 -26.56 -20.13 13.38
N GLU A 376 -27.80 -20.62 13.48
CA GLU A 376 -28.95 -19.83 13.95
C GLU A 376 -28.88 -19.50 15.46
N ARG A 377 -28.37 -20.41 16.32
CA ARG A 377 -28.09 -20.12 17.74
C ARG A 377 -27.00 -19.04 17.89
N MET A 378 -26.01 -19.02 17.00
CA MET A 378 -24.94 -18.01 16.95
C MET A 378 -25.42 -16.65 16.41
N GLN A 379 -26.39 -16.63 15.49
CA GLN A 379 -26.98 -15.39 14.95
C GLN A 379 -28.01 -14.76 15.89
N LYS A 380 -28.59 -15.53 16.83
CA LYS A 380 -29.60 -15.09 17.80
C LYS A 380 -29.07 -14.89 19.24
N ASP A 381 -27.83 -15.30 19.57
CA ASP A 381 -27.20 -14.97 20.87
C ASP A 381 -26.77 -13.50 20.89
N THR A 382 -27.44 -12.69 21.71
CA THR A 382 -27.25 -11.23 21.81
C THR A 382 -26.37 -10.82 22.99
N ARG A 383 -25.83 -11.79 23.74
CA ARG A 383 -24.79 -11.48 24.73
C ARG A 383 -23.51 -11.07 23.97
N PRO A 384 -22.69 -10.15 24.51
CA PRO A 384 -21.43 -9.78 23.86
C PRO A 384 -20.58 -11.05 23.63
N LEU A 385 -20.06 -11.22 22.41
CA LEU A 385 -19.08 -12.27 22.12
C LEU A 385 -17.90 -12.10 23.08
N THR A 386 -17.82 -12.97 24.07
CA THR A 386 -16.59 -13.13 24.86
C THR A 386 -15.59 -13.92 24.03
N PRO A 387 -14.27 -13.81 24.29
CA PRO A 387 -13.24 -14.54 23.54
C PRO A 387 -13.50 -16.05 23.42
N GLU A 388 -14.11 -16.68 24.43
CA GLU A 388 -14.40 -18.11 24.47
C GLU A 388 -15.52 -18.54 23.50
N THR A 389 -16.53 -17.68 23.29
CA THR A 389 -17.68 -17.96 22.40
C THR A 389 -17.33 -17.73 20.93
N PHE A 390 -16.45 -16.77 20.63
CA PHE A 390 -15.90 -16.58 19.29
C PHE A 390 -14.97 -17.74 18.85
N LYS A 391 -14.24 -18.34 19.80
CA LYS A 391 -13.37 -19.50 19.57
C LYS A 391 -14.15 -20.76 19.14
N GLN A 392 -15.25 -21.10 19.83
CA GLN A 392 -16.14 -22.22 19.47
C GLN A 392 -16.81 -22.02 18.10
N LEU A 393 -17.11 -20.76 17.75
CA LEU A 393 -17.65 -20.34 16.44
C LEU A 393 -16.67 -20.56 15.28
N SER A 394 -15.39 -20.24 15.52
CA SER A 394 -14.31 -20.39 14.54
C SER A 394 -13.98 -21.87 14.27
N GLU A 395 -14.01 -22.73 15.30
CA GLU A 395 -13.76 -24.17 15.17
C GLU A 395 -14.85 -24.88 14.33
N ALA A 396 -16.12 -24.49 14.47
CA ALA A 396 -17.24 -25.07 13.71
C ALA A 396 -17.20 -24.71 12.20
N LEU A 397 -16.77 -23.48 11.86
CA LEU A 397 -16.62 -23.04 10.46
C LEU A 397 -15.41 -23.69 9.77
N VAL A 398 -14.36 -24.04 10.51
CA VAL A 398 -13.20 -24.82 10.03
C VAL A 398 -13.60 -26.25 9.64
N HIS A 399 -14.46 -26.90 10.42
CA HIS A 399 -14.97 -28.24 10.08
C HIS A 399 -15.87 -28.25 8.84
N LEU A 400 -16.64 -27.18 8.61
CA LEU A 400 -17.51 -27.04 7.43
C LEU A 400 -16.68 -26.84 6.15
N ALA A 401 -15.61 -26.04 6.22
CA ALA A 401 -14.68 -25.85 5.09
C ALA A 401 -13.90 -27.14 4.76
N ALA A 402 -13.47 -27.91 5.77
CA ALA A 402 -12.81 -29.20 5.58
C ALA A 402 -13.73 -30.26 4.95
N PHE A 403 -15.04 -30.22 5.22
CA PHE A 403 -16.03 -31.10 4.61
C PHE A 403 -16.25 -30.80 3.12
N VAL A 404 -16.32 -29.52 2.75
CA VAL A 404 -16.43 -29.08 1.34
C VAL A 404 -15.18 -29.48 0.55
N GLU A 405 -13.99 -29.31 1.13
CA GLU A 405 -12.72 -29.70 0.50
C GLU A 405 -12.56 -31.23 0.38
N ALA A 406 -13.15 -32.02 1.29
CA ALA A 406 -13.15 -33.48 1.23
C ALA A 406 -14.09 -34.04 0.15
N GLU A 407 -15.23 -33.40 -0.09
CA GLU A 407 -16.15 -33.75 -1.20
C GLU A 407 -15.55 -33.40 -2.57
N GLU A 408 -14.89 -32.25 -2.70
CA GLU A 408 -14.18 -31.87 -3.94
C GLU A 408 -13.04 -32.86 -4.29
N ARG A 409 -12.29 -33.35 -3.30
CA ARG A 409 -11.25 -34.40 -3.49
C ARG A 409 -11.84 -35.79 -3.80
N ARG A 410 -13.09 -36.06 -3.41
CA ARG A 410 -13.80 -37.31 -3.71
C ARG A 410 -14.29 -37.32 -5.17
N MET A 411 -14.77 -36.17 -5.65
CA MET A 411 -15.14 -35.97 -7.05
C MET A 411 -13.93 -36.00 -8.00
N SER A 412 -12.74 -35.57 -7.56
CA SER A 412 -11.52 -35.61 -8.37
C SER A 412 -10.83 -36.99 -8.45
N ARG A 413 -11.27 -37.99 -7.69
CA ARG A 413 -10.77 -39.39 -7.74
C ARG A 413 -11.65 -40.33 -8.57
N THR A 414 -12.71 -39.80 -9.18
CA THR A 414 -13.66 -40.55 -10.01
C THR A 414 -13.54 -40.11 -11.47
N VAL A 415 -12.31 -40.07 -11.97
CA VAL A 415 -11.92 -39.93 -13.39
C VAL A 415 -10.91 -41.00 -13.72
#